data_AF-A0A1B8V2X7-F1
#
_entry.id   AF-A0A1B8V2X7-F1
#
_cell.length_a   1.000
_cell.length_b   1.000
_cell.length_c   1.000
_cell.angle_alpha   90.00
_cell.angle_beta   90.00
_cell.angle_gamma   90.00
#
_symmetry.space_group_name_H-M   'P 1'
#
loop_
_entity.id
_entity.type
_entity.pdbx_description
1 polymer ?
#
loop_
_entity_poly.entity_id
_entity_poly.type
_entity_poly.pdbx_seq_one_letter_code
_entity_poly.pdbx_strand_id
1 'polypeptide(L)' 'MSQFDLSTVKKVRNGSSNDLESVNAHLADGWVLVSTADGRDESGYPLSVYTLGWTKDEEPKPVYEY' A
#
# COMPACT_ATOMS: atom_id res chain seq x y z
N MET A 1 4.72 -18.81 9.83
CA MET A 1 4.48 -17.46 9.30
C MET A 1 4.09 -17.64 7.85
N SER A 2 2.86 -17.30 7.45
CA SER A 2 2.46 -17.43 6.04
C SER A 2 3.35 -16.52 5.21
N GLN A 3 4.23 -17.15 4.44
CA GLN A 3 5.06 -16.46 3.46
C GLN A 3 4.09 -15.97 2.39
N PHE A 4 3.78 -14.68 2.43
CA PHE A 4 2.96 -14.06 1.40
C PHE A 4 3.72 -14.18 0.08
N ASP A 5 3.17 -14.92 -0.87
CA ASP A 5 3.83 -15.18 -2.14
C ASP A 5 3.79 -13.92 -3.00
N LEU A 6 4.90 -13.18 -2.97
CA LEU A 6 5.09 -11.94 -3.73
C LEU A 6 4.98 -12.14 -5.24
N SER A 7 5.16 -13.37 -5.74
CA SER A 7 5.05 -13.68 -7.17
C SER A 7 3.60 -13.59 -7.68
N THR A 8 2.61 -13.58 -6.80
CA THR A 8 1.20 -13.32 -7.14
C THR A 8 0.87 -11.84 -7.31
N VAL A 9 1.77 -10.93 -6.90
CA VAL A 9 1.53 -9.49 -6.97
C VAL A 9 1.71 -9.00 -8.41
N LYS A 10 0.63 -8.46 -8.99
CA LYS A 10 0.62 -7.94 -10.37
C LYS A 10 0.89 -6.45 -10.45
N LYS A 11 0.47 -5.68 -9.44
CA LYS A 11 0.72 -4.24 -9.32
C LYS A 11 1.13 -3.91 -7.90
N VAL A 12 2.03 -2.93 -7.76
CA VAL A 12 2.51 -2.42 -6.47
C VAL A 12 2.20 -0.93 -6.39
N ARG A 13 1.76 -0.48 -5.22
CA ARG A 13 1.62 0.94 -4.87
C ARG A 13 2.26 1.21 -3.52
N ASN A 14 2.77 2.42 -3.36
CA ASN A 14 3.25 2.93 -2.09
C ASN A 14 2.24 3.95 -1.57
N GLY A 15 1.84 3.79 -0.32
CA GLY A 15 1.12 4.80 0.44
C GLY A 15 1.96 5.25 1.62
N SER A 16 1.70 6.46 2.11
CA SER A 16 2.44 7.04 3.23
C SER A 16 1.49 7.26 4.41
N SER A 17 2.02 7.35 5.62
CA SER A 17 1.25 7.68 6.82
C SER A 17 0.61 9.06 6.78
N ASN A 18 1.09 9.94 5.89
CA ASN A 18 0.44 11.22 5.61
C ASN A 18 -0.86 11.07 4.79
N ASP A 19 -1.08 9.92 4.17
CA ASP A 19 -2.22 9.67 3.28
C ASP A 19 -2.90 8.33 3.61
N LEU A 20 -3.18 8.15 4.91
CA LEU A 20 -3.83 6.94 5.44
C LEU A 20 -5.22 6.70 4.85
N GLU A 21 -5.91 7.76 4.41
CA GLU A 21 -7.22 7.63 3.77
C GLU A 21 -7.13 6.82 2.47
N SER A 22 -6.19 7.15 1.57
CA SER A 22 -5.96 6.38 0.34
C SER A 22 -5.45 4.98 0.62
N VAL A 23 -4.58 4.80 1.64
CA VAL A 23 -4.12 3.46 2.05
C VAL A 23 -5.31 2.59 2.47
N ASN A 24 -6.20 3.13 3.29
CA ASN A 24 -7.40 2.41 3.75
C ASN A 24 -8.38 2.16 2.60
N ALA A 25 -8.56 3.11 1.69
CA ALA A 25 -9.40 2.93 0.50
C ALA A 25 -8.88 1.78 -0.37
N HIS A 26 -7.55 1.68 -0.56
CA HIS A 26 -6.93 0.58 -1.27
C HIS A 26 -7.11 -0.76 -0.56
N LEU A 27 -6.91 -0.82 0.75
CA LEU A 27 -7.17 -2.02 1.55
C LEU A 27 -8.64 -2.47 1.41
N ALA A 28 -9.58 -1.53 1.43
CA ALA A 28 -11.01 -1.80 1.25
C ALA A 28 -11.35 -2.29 -0.18
N ASP A 29 -10.65 -1.81 -1.21
CA ASP A 29 -10.82 -2.28 -2.59
C ASP A 29 -10.23 -3.69 -2.82
N GLY A 30 -9.48 -4.20 -1.84
CA GLY A 30 -8.91 -5.54 -1.83
C GLY A 30 -7.41 -5.59 -2.15
N TRP A 31 -6.71 -4.46 -2.06
CA TRP A 31 -5.26 -4.45 -2.03
C TRP A 31 -4.78 -5.11 -0.72
N VAL A 32 -3.63 -5.76 -0.80
CA VAL A 32 -3.00 -6.45 0.32
C VAL A 32 -1.78 -5.68 0.80
N LEU A 33 -1.59 -5.61 2.11
CA LEU A 33 -0.38 -5.04 2.69
C LEU A 33 0.78 -6.03 2.50
N VAL A 34 1.80 -5.60 1.77
CA VAL A 34 2.97 -6.42 1.43
C VAL A 34 4.13 -6.13 2.38
N SER A 35 4.38 -4.85 2.66
CA SER A 35 5.47 -4.42 3.51
C SER A 35 5.15 -3.09 4.18
N THR A 36 5.78 -2.86 5.32
CA THR A 36 5.75 -1.59 6.04
C THR A 36 7.17 -1.16 6.35
N ALA A 37 7.48 0.09 6.11
CA ALA A 37 8.77 0.69 6.43
C ALA A 37 8.55 1.93 7.29
N ASP A 38 9.13 1.94 8.48
CA ASP A 38 9.07 3.08 9.38
C ASP A 38 10.34 3.91 9.25
N GLY A 39 10.18 5.21 9.07
CA GLY A 39 11.25 6.17 8.92
C GLY A 39 10.95 7.47 9.62
N ARG A 40 11.84 8.44 9.43
CA ARG A 40 11.62 9.82 9.82
C ARG A 40 11.90 10.71 8.63
N ASP A 41 11.10 11.75 8.47
CA ASP A 41 11.35 12.82 7.52
C ASP A 41 12.52 13.72 7.97
N GLU A 42 12.96 14.64 7.12
CA GLU A 42 14.05 15.61 7.35
C GLU A 42 13.83 16.48 8.59
N SER A 43 12.56 16.70 9.00
CA SER A 43 12.21 17.42 10.23
C SER A 43 12.09 16.51 11.47
N GLY A 44 12.40 15.21 11.32
CA GLY A 44 12.36 14.23 12.41
C GLY A 44 10.96 13.66 12.70
N TYR A 45 9.95 13.98 11.88
CA TYR A 45 8.60 13.43 12.05
C TYR A 45 8.55 11.96 11.63
N PRO A 46 7.86 11.10 12.40
CA PRO A 46 7.67 9.70 12.02
C PRO A 46 6.88 9.60 10.72
N LEU A 47 7.44 8.86 9.77
CA LEU A 47 6.84 8.59 8.46
C LEU A 47 6.81 7.09 8.26
N SER A 48 5.62 6.50 8.21
CA SER A 48 5.46 5.09 7.87
C SER A 48 5.05 4.97 6.40
N VAL A 49 5.78 4.19 5.63
CA VAL A 49 5.50 3.88 4.23
C VAL A 49 4.92 2.48 4.16
N TYR A 50 3.76 2.38 3.53
CA TYR A 50 3.03 1.13 3.31
C TYR A 50 3.19 0.73 1.86
N THR A 51 3.66 -0.49 1.62
CA THR A 51 3.68 -1.09 0.29
C THR A 51 2.47 -1.99 0.15
N LEU A 52 1.60 -1.66 -0.80
CA LEU A 52 0.38 -2.37 -1.12
C LEU A 52 0.56 -3.15 -2.43
N GLY A 53 0.16 -4.40 -2.43
CA GLY A 53 0.15 -5.27 -3.60
C GLY A 53 -1.27 -5.53 -4.09
N TRP A 54 -1.44 -5.62 -5.40
CA TRP A 54 -2.66 -6.10 -6.01
C TRP A 54 -2.42 -7.49 -6.58
N THR A 55 -3.16 -8.49 -6.10
CA THR A 55 -2.98 -9.89 -6.49
C THR A 55 -4.07 -10.43 -7.40
N LYS A 56 -5.14 -9.67 -7.63
CA LYS A 56 -6.24 -10.09 -8.51
C LYS A 56 -5.86 -9.91 -9.98
N ASP A 57 -6.43 -10.75 -10.83
CA ASP A 57 -6.29 -10.66 -12.29
C ASP A 57 -6.99 -9.44 -12.90
N GLU A 58 -7.98 -8.90 -12.19
CA GLU A 58 -8.75 -7.73 -12.59
C GLU A 58 -7.93 -6.44 -12.47
N GLU A 59 -8.23 -5.41 -13.27
CA GLU A 59 -7.58 -4.11 -13.07
C GLU A 59 -8.08 -3.44 -11.78
N PRO A 60 -7.17 -2.95 -10.91
CA PRO A 60 -7.58 -2.21 -9.73
C PRO A 60 -8.30 -0.93 -10.17
N LYS A 61 -9.32 -0.51 -9.40
CA LYS A 61 -10.07 0.69 -9.75
C LYS A 61 -9.12 1.90 -9.81
N PRO A 62 -9.27 2.77 -10.82
CA PRO A 62 -8.54 4.03 -10.84
C PRO A 62 -8.93 4.82 -9.58
N VAL A 63 -7.94 5.21 -8.79
CA VAL A 63 -8.14 6.22 -7.74
C VAL A 63 -8.36 7.53 -8.47
N TYR A 64 -9.62 7.95 -8.57
CA TYR A 64 -9.93 9.30 -8.99
C TYR A 64 -9.52 10.22 -7.84
N GLU A 65 -8.45 10.98 -8.05
CA GLU A 65 -8.18 12.19 -7.28
C GLU A 65 -9.35 13.15 -7.53
N TYR A 66 -10.08 13.51 -6.48
CA TYR A 66 -11.21 14.45 -6.53
C TYR A 66 -10.79 15.82 -6.00
#